data_AF-A0A7C6SXI1-F1
#
_entry.id   AF-A0A7C6SXI1-F1
#
_cell.length_a   1.000
_cell.length_b   1.000
_cell.length_c   1.000
_cell.angle_alpha   90.00
_cell.angle_beta   90.00
_cell.angle_gamma   90.00
#
_symmetry.space_group_name_H-M   'P 1'
#
loop_
_entity.id
_entity.type
_entity.pdbx_description
1 polymer ?
#
loop_
_entity_poly.entity_id
_entity_poly.type
_entity_poly.pdbx_seq_one_letter_code
_entity_poly.pdbx_strand_id
1 'polypeptide(L)'
;MNLMLDLIVDVSPCIYNARPWFLQNPKSKEFLEYDRFDPEAMRAWEFDGRQHYEVTPDFPDKNNLKQIQARDKLKARLSRENGVALITITAEDLTVENMLSKIPEDVPIKLIDVNGIYAKGLEQMCLQYIAYYERARARDERFHKLGRI
;
A
#
# COMPACT_ATOMS: atom_id res chain seq x y z
N MET A 1 2.60 1.86 -6.36
CA MET A 1 1.14 1.59 -6.24
C MET A 1 0.31 2.53 -7.11
N ASN A 2 0.23 3.84 -6.84
CA ASN A 2 -0.74 4.74 -7.50
C ASN A 2 -0.71 4.70 -9.04
N LEU A 3 0.46 4.76 -9.67
CA LEU A 3 0.58 4.66 -11.14
C LEU A 3 0.04 3.32 -11.70
N MET A 4 0.20 2.22 -10.96
CA MET A 4 -0.37 0.92 -11.36
C MET A 4 -1.89 0.94 -11.25
N LEU A 5 -2.43 1.52 -10.17
CA LEU A 5 -3.87 1.71 -10.03
C LEU A 5 -4.43 2.68 -11.09
N ASP A 6 -3.68 3.70 -11.51
CA ASP A 6 -4.10 4.63 -12.55
C ASP A 6 -4.08 3.99 -13.94
N LEU A 7 -3.14 3.06 -14.17
CA LEU A 7 -3.09 2.23 -15.38
C LEU A 7 -4.30 1.28 -15.43
N ILE A 8 -4.58 0.58 -14.33
CA ILE A 8 -5.52 -0.56 -14.34
C ILE A 8 -6.95 -0.16 -14.04
N VAL A 9 -7.19 0.71 -13.06
CA VAL A 9 -8.52 0.95 -12.50
C VAL A 9 -9.21 2.10 -13.21
N ASP A 10 -10.46 1.88 -13.63
CA ASP A 10 -11.33 2.87 -14.26
C ASP A 10 -12.27 3.55 -13.25
N VAL A 11 -11.69 4.07 -12.16
CA VAL A 11 -12.43 4.84 -11.14
C VAL A 11 -11.96 6.28 -11.11
N SER A 12 -12.90 7.20 -11.33
CA SER A 12 -12.72 8.65 -11.23
C SER A 12 -14.05 9.29 -10.84
N PRO A 13 -14.09 10.16 -9.80
CA PRO A 13 -12.93 10.77 -9.14
C PRO A 13 -12.40 9.98 -7.93
N CYS A 14 -11.07 9.86 -7.83
CA CYS A 14 -10.38 9.41 -6.62
C CYS A 14 -9.58 10.55 -5.98
N ILE A 15 -9.48 10.54 -4.67
CA ILE A 15 -8.73 11.52 -3.87
C ILE A 15 -7.44 10.85 -3.39
N TYR A 16 -6.29 11.44 -3.74
CA TYR A 16 -4.98 10.99 -3.23
C TYR A 16 -4.69 11.61 -1.87
N ASN A 17 -3.98 10.88 -1.00
CA ASN A 17 -3.63 11.31 0.35
C ASN A 17 -4.84 11.83 1.13
N ALA A 18 -5.95 11.10 1.03
CA ALA A 18 -7.24 11.52 1.55
C ALA A 18 -7.29 11.40 3.08
N ARG A 19 -7.76 12.46 3.75
CA ARG A 19 -7.94 12.49 5.21
C ARG A 19 -9.40 12.72 5.57
N PRO A 20 -10.28 11.73 5.34
CA PRO A 20 -11.70 11.90 5.62
C PRO A 20 -11.95 12.12 7.11
N TRP A 21 -13.00 12.89 7.42
CA TRP A 21 -13.28 13.34 8.80
C TRP A 21 -13.49 12.18 9.79
N PHE A 22 -14.02 11.04 9.32
CA PHE A 22 -14.24 9.85 10.14
C PHE A 22 -12.96 9.06 10.43
N LEU A 23 -11.89 9.30 9.67
CA LEU A 23 -10.60 8.65 9.82
C LEU A 23 -9.69 9.43 10.77
N GLN A 24 -10.24 9.79 11.94
CA GLN A 24 -9.54 10.54 12.96
C GLN A 24 -9.18 9.64 14.14
N ASN A 25 -7.94 9.75 14.62
CA ASN A 25 -7.54 9.09 15.84
C ASN A 25 -8.31 9.69 17.04
N PRO A 26 -9.14 8.91 17.76
CA PRO A 26 -9.98 9.44 18.81
C PRO A 26 -9.17 9.97 20.00
N LYS A 27 -7.95 9.45 20.20
CA LYS A 27 -7.03 9.81 21.29
C LYS A 27 -6.21 11.05 20.97
N SER A 28 -5.51 11.07 19.83
CA SER A 28 -4.63 12.20 19.47
C SER A 28 -5.36 13.33 18.74
N LYS A 29 -6.57 13.09 18.22
CA LYS A 29 -7.32 14.00 17.32
C LYS A 29 -6.65 14.27 15.97
N GLU A 30 -5.55 13.58 15.67
CA GLU A 30 -4.92 13.64 14.36
C GLU A 30 -5.69 12.78 13.34
N PHE A 31 -5.75 13.24 12.10
CA PHE A 31 -6.28 12.44 11.00
C PHE A 31 -5.26 11.40 10.55
N LEU A 32 -5.76 10.20 10.24
CA LEU A 32 -5.02 9.25 9.42
C LEU A 32 -5.33 9.56 7.95
N GLU A 33 -4.56 8.94 7.06
CA GLU A 33 -4.57 9.21 5.64
C GLU A 33 -4.76 7.92 4.86
N TYR A 34 -5.50 7.97 3.76
CA TYR A 34 -5.51 6.98 2.70
C TYR A 34 -4.63 7.43 1.54
N ASP A 35 -3.77 6.55 1.00
CA ASP A 35 -2.97 6.88 -0.18
C ASP A 35 -3.87 7.22 -1.39
N ARG A 36 -4.95 6.46 -1.57
CA ARG A 36 -5.99 6.70 -2.58
C ARG A 36 -7.37 6.33 -2.01
N PHE A 37 -8.37 7.19 -2.19
CA PHE A 37 -9.74 6.98 -1.70
C PHE A 37 -10.76 7.34 -2.78
N ASP A 38 -11.72 6.44 -2.98
CA ASP A 38 -12.92 6.62 -3.79
C ASP A 38 -14.12 6.78 -2.82
N PRO A 39 -14.63 8.02 -2.63
CA PRO A 39 -15.75 8.27 -1.74
C PRO A 39 -17.08 7.72 -2.25
N GLU A 40 -17.24 7.56 -3.57
CA GLU A 40 -18.51 7.10 -4.16
C GLU A 40 -18.66 5.59 -3.94
N ALA A 41 -17.59 4.84 -4.17
CA ALA A 41 -17.56 3.40 -3.94
C ALA A 41 -17.19 3.01 -2.50
N MET A 42 -16.91 3.99 -1.63
CA MET A 42 -16.42 3.78 -0.26
C MET A 42 -15.24 2.80 -0.23
N ARG A 43 -14.21 3.09 -1.03
CA ARG A 43 -13.05 2.20 -1.22
C ARG A 43 -11.75 2.96 -1.07
N ALA A 44 -10.80 2.37 -0.36
CA ALA A 44 -9.47 2.95 -0.17
C ALA A 44 -8.39 1.94 -0.54
N TRP A 45 -7.26 2.44 -1.04
CA TRP A 45 -6.05 1.67 -1.31
C TRP A 45 -4.89 2.22 -0.49
N GLU A 46 -4.05 1.32 0.02
CA GLU A 46 -2.89 1.62 0.86
C GLU A 46 -1.69 0.81 0.43
N PHE A 47 -0.51 1.43 0.45
CA PHE A 47 0.73 0.73 0.24
C PHE A 47 1.43 0.43 1.58
N ASP A 48 1.51 -0.86 1.93
CA ASP A 48 2.20 -1.30 3.14
C ASP A 48 3.62 -1.80 2.80
N GLY A 49 4.62 -0.98 3.16
CA GLY A 49 6.04 -1.38 3.09
C GLY A 49 6.49 -2.25 4.27
N ARG A 50 7.73 -2.73 4.24
CA ARG A 50 8.31 -3.59 5.30
C ARG A 50 8.22 -3.00 6.70
N GLN A 51 8.35 -1.68 6.82
CA GLN A 51 8.31 -1.00 8.11
C GLN A 51 6.99 -1.18 8.88
N HIS A 52 5.92 -1.66 8.24
CA HIS A 52 4.66 -2.00 8.88
C HIS A 52 4.70 -3.35 9.63
N TYR A 53 5.60 -4.24 9.21
CA TYR A 53 5.65 -5.63 9.69
C TYR A 53 6.88 -5.92 10.54
N GLU A 54 8.01 -5.30 10.21
CA GLU A 54 9.29 -5.55 10.86
C GLU A 54 10.13 -4.29 11.03
N VAL A 55 11.08 -4.35 11.97
CA VAL A 55 12.13 -3.34 12.08
C VAL A 55 13.11 -3.52 10.92
N THR A 56 13.56 -2.42 10.35
CA THR A 56 14.56 -2.40 9.29
C THR A 56 15.76 -1.57 9.75
N PRO A 57 16.92 -1.63 9.08
CA PRO A 57 18.05 -0.76 9.45
C PRO A 57 17.70 0.74 9.44
N ASP A 58 16.81 1.15 8.53
CA ASP A 58 16.33 2.54 8.44
C ASP A 58 15.27 2.86 9.51
N PHE A 59 14.56 1.84 10.01
CA PHE A 59 13.54 1.94 11.05
C PHE A 59 13.77 0.89 12.17
N PRO A 60 14.83 1.03 12.99
CA PRO A 60 15.25 -0.02 13.92
C PRO A 60 14.43 -0.05 15.22
N ASP A 61 13.66 0.99 15.50
CA ASP A 61 12.94 1.13 16.78
C ASP A 61 11.65 0.27 16.80
N LYS A 62 11.63 -0.72 17.70
CA LYS A 62 10.46 -1.58 17.95
C LYS A 62 9.25 -0.80 18.46
N ASN A 63 9.44 0.32 19.15
CA ASN A 63 8.33 1.16 19.59
C ASN A 63 7.68 1.88 18.40
N ASN A 64 8.46 2.33 17.43
CA ASN A 64 7.94 2.90 16.19
C ASN A 64 7.14 1.85 15.40
N LEU A 65 7.65 0.62 15.28
CA LEU A 65 6.90 -0.48 14.67
C LEU A 65 5.54 -0.72 15.35
N LYS A 66 5.53 -0.79 16.70
CA LYS A 66 4.27 -0.94 17.46
C LYS A 66 3.30 0.21 17.22
N GLN A 67 3.81 1.44 17.09
CA GLN A 67 2.98 2.61 16.81
C GLN A 67 2.39 2.55 15.40
N ILE A 68 3.19 2.17 14.39
CA ILE A 68 2.71 1.97 13.01
C ILE A 68 1.61 0.90 13.00
N GLN A 69 1.86 -0.28 13.58
CA GLN A 69 0.87 -1.36 13.66
C GLN A 69 -0.40 -0.94 14.42
N ALA A 70 -0.28 -0.13 15.47
CA ALA A 70 -1.44 0.41 16.18
C ALA A 70 -2.24 1.39 15.31
N ARG A 71 -1.57 2.24 14.52
CA ARG A 71 -2.20 3.14 13.55
C ARG A 71 -2.90 2.35 12.45
N ASP A 72 -2.29 1.30 11.92
CA ASP A 72 -2.88 0.47 10.86
C ASP A 72 -4.13 -0.27 11.36
N LYS A 73 -4.07 -0.85 12.57
CA LYS A 73 -5.25 -1.46 13.22
C LYS A 73 -6.37 -0.45 13.44
N LEU A 74 -6.03 0.76 13.87
CA LEU A 74 -7.00 1.84 14.06
C LEU A 74 -7.61 2.26 12.72
N LYS A 75 -6.79 2.45 11.68
CA LYS A 75 -7.22 2.78 10.32
C LYS A 75 -8.19 1.73 9.80
N ALA A 76 -7.83 0.45 9.88
CA ALA A 76 -8.67 -0.66 9.42
C ALA A 76 -10.01 -0.74 10.19
N ARG A 77 -9.97 -0.50 11.51
CA ARG A 77 -11.19 -0.46 12.33
C ARG A 77 -12.11 0.69 11.93
N LEU A 78 -11.58 1.92 11.84
CA LEU A 78 -12.37 3.10 11.46
C LEU A 78 -12.91 2.98 10.03
N SER A 79 -12.12 2.43 9.11
CA SER A 79 -12.56 2.13 7.74
C SER A 79 -13.79 1.23 7.75
N ARG A 80 -13.71 0.08 8.46
CA ARG A 80 -14.81 -0.87 8.57
C ARG A 80 -16.05 -0.26 9.22
N GLU A 81 -15.88 0.48 10.31
CA GLU A 81 -16.97 1.15 11.02
C GLU A 81 -17.73 2.16 10.14
N ASN A 82 -17.07 2.72 9.12
CA ASN A 82 -17.65 3.67 8.17
C ASN A 82 -17.96 3.05 6.81
N GLY A 83 -17.92 1.71 6.67
CA GLY A 83 -18.24 1.03 5.43
C GLY A 83 -17.20 1.18 4.32
N VAL A 84 -15.96 1.59 4.64
CA VAL A 84 -14.87 1.70 3.68
C VAL A 84 -14.18 0.34 3.49
N ALA A 85 -14.17 -0.15 2.25
CA ALA A 85 -13.37 -1.31 1.83
C ALA A 85 -11.90 -0.88 1.68
N LEU A 86 -11.07 -1.26 2.66
CA LEU A 86 -9.64 -0.95 2.67
C LEU A 86 -8.83 -2.08 2.00
N ILE A 87 -8.14 -1.77 0.90
CA ILE A 87 -7.34 -2.71 0.11
C ILE A 87 -5.85 -2.39 0.32
N THR A 88 -5.14 -3.33 0.94
CA THR A 88 -3.69 -3.22 1.15
C THR A 88 -2.93 -3.85 -0.01
N ILE A 89 -1.98 -3.09 -0.55
CA ILE A 89 -1.02 -3.48 -1.58
C ILE A 89 0.37 -3.50 -0.97
N THR A 90 1.11 -4.60 -1.14
CA THR A 90 2.51 -4.71 -0.69
C THR A 90 3.47 -4.61 -1.87
N ALA A 91 4.78 -4.66 -1.62
CA ALA A 91 5.78 -4.59 -2.69
C ALA A 91 5.61 -5.73 -3.70
N GLU A 92 5.34 -6.95 -3.21
CA GLU A 92 5.18 -8.17 -4.01
C GLU A 92 3.95 -8.10 -4.93
N ASP A 93 2.97 -7.25 -4.61
CA ASP A 93 1.78 -7.05 -5.41
C ASP A 93 2.03 -6.16 -6.65
N LEU A 94 3.16 -5.47 -6.74
CA LEU A 94 3.42 -4.45 -7.79
C LEU A 94 3.76 -5.02 -9.18
N THR A 95 3.19 -6.15 -9.56
CA THR A 95 3.17 -6.63 -10.97
C THR A 95 1.80 -6.41 -11.57
N VAL A 96 1.67 -6.36 -12.91
CA VAL A 96 0.34 -6.18 -13.52
C VAL A 96 -0.59 -7.33 -13.11
N GLU A 97 -0.08 -8.55 -13.15
CA GLU A 97 -0.81 -9.76 -12.75
C GLU A 97 -1.27 -9.72 -11.28
N ASN A 98 -0.37 -9.40 -10.35
CA ASN A 98 -0.73 -9.39 -8.93
C ASN A 98 -1.64 -8.21 -8.58
N MET A 99 -1.45 -7.04 -9.19
CA MET A 99 -2.37 -5.92 -9.02
C MET A 99 -3.77 -6.29 -9.52
N LEU A 100 -3.90 -6.96 -10.67
CA LEU A 100 -5.19 -7.42 -11.19
C LEU A 100 -5.87 -8.42 -10.25
N SER A 101 -5.12 -9.35 -9.64
CA SER A 101 -5.70 -10.31 -8.69
C SER A 101 -6.12 -9.67 -7.36
N LYS A 102 -5.54 -8.52 -7.01
CA LYS A 102 -5.87 -7.75 -5.82
C LYS A 102 -7.02 -6.77 -5.99
N ILE A 103 -7.39 -6.46 -7.23
CA ILE A 103 -8.53 -5.59 -7.52
C ILE A 103 -9.82 -6.41 -7.33
N PRO A 104 -10.77 -5.93 -6.50
CA PRO A 104 -12.07 -6.59 -6.35
C PRO A 104 -12.84 -6.67 -7.67
N GLU A 105 -13.61 -7.73 -7.87
CA GLU A 105 -14.35 -7.98 -9.12
C GLU A 105 -15.36 -6.88 -9.48
N ASP A 106 -15.87 -6.15 -8.47
CA ASP A 106 -16.83 -5.07 -8.65
C ASP A 106 -16.19 -3.73 -9.05
N VAL A 107 -14.85 -3.68 -9.12
CA VAL A 107 -14.11 -2.49 -9.52
C VAL A 107 -13.92 -2.48 -11.05
N PRO A 108 -14.41 -1.44 -11.76
CA PRO A 108 -14.18 -1.30 -13.19
C PRO A 108 -12.68 -1.24 -13.52
N ILE A 109 -12.26 -2.03 -14.50
CA ILE A 109 -10.90 -2.04 -15.03
C ILE A 109 -10.86 -1.41 -16.43
N LYS A 110 -9.80 -0.66 -16.72
CA LYS A 110 -9.56 -0.07 -18.03
C LYS A 110 -9.19 -1.16 -19.04
N LEU A 111 -9.57 -0.92 -20.30
CA LEU A 111 -8.99 -1.68 -21.41
C LEU A 111 -7.52 -1.26 -21.59
N ILE A 112 -6.61 -2.05 -21.04
CA ILE A 112 -5.17 -1.77 -21.06
C ILE A 112 -4.46 -2.62 -22.11
N ASP A 113 -3.60 -1.99 -22.90
CA ASP A 113 -2.59 -2.70 -23.69
C ASP A 113 -1.38 -3.01 -22.81
N VAL A 114 -1.39 -4.20 -22.20
CA VAL A 114 -0.28 -4.69 -21.37
C VAL A 114 1.04 -4.82 -22.15
N ASN A 115 0.98 -4.88 -23.48
CA ASN A 115 2.17 -4.95 -24.33
C ASN A 115 2.67 -3.57 -24.78
N GLY A 116 1.90 -2.52 -24.49
CA GLY A 116 2.23 -1.15 -24.83
C GLY A 116 3.46 -0.64 -24.07
N ILE A 117 4.12 0.37 -24.66
CA ILE A 117 5.37 0.93 -24.13
C ILE A 117 5.19 1.45 -22.70
N TYR A 118 4.05 2.08 -22.41
CA TYR A 118 3.75 2.62 -21.08
C TYR A 118 3.60 1.52 -20.02
N ALA A 119 2.78 0.50 -20.29
CA ALA A 119 2.55 -0.61 -19.36
C ALA A 119 3.86 -1.36 -19.07
N LYS A 120 4.64 -1.67 -20.12
CA LYS A 120 5.96 -2.31 -19.97
C LYS A 120 6.96 -1.47 -19.18
N GLY A 121 7.02 -0.16 -19.45
CA GLY A 121 7.91 0.74 -18.73
C GLY A 121 7.57 0.81 -17.24
N LEU A 122 6.28 0.94 -16.92
CA LEU A 122 5.82 0.95 -15.54
C LEU A 122 6.08 -0.38 -14.83
N GLU A 123 5.79 -1.50 -15.47
CA GLU A 123 6.06 -2.83 -14.93
C GLU A 123 7.57 -3.04 -14.68
N GLN A 124 8.43 -2.61 -15.59
CA GLN A 124 9.89 -2.66 -15.37
C GLN A 124 10.33 -1.84 -14.16
N MET A 125 9.78 -0.63 -13.96
CA MET A 125 10.07 0.18 -12.77
C MET A 125 9.64 -0.53 -11.49
N CYS A 126 8.47 -1.16 -11.50
CA CYS A 126 7.98 -1.93 -10.36
C CYS A 126 8.84 -3.18 -10.10
N LEU A 127 9.25 -3.91 -11.12
CA LEU A 127 10.17 -5.05 -10.97
C LEU A 127 11.53 -4.63 -10.41
N GLN A 128 12.06 -3.48 -10.81
CA GLN A 128 13.28 -2.93 -10.23
C GLN A 128 13.10 -2.60 -8.74
N TYR A 129 11.96 -2.01 -8.37
CA TYR A 129 11.61 -1.74 -6.98
C TYR A 129 11.49 -3.03 -6.16
N ILE A 130 10.76 -4.04 -6.66
CA ILE A 130 10.63 -5.36 -6.03
C ILE A 130 12.01 -5.99 -5.83
N ALA A 131 12.86 -5.98 -6.86
CA ALA A 131 14.19 -6.56 -6.76
C ALA A 131 15.08 -5.81 -5.75
N TYR A 132 14.95 -4.48 -5.66
CA TYR A 132 15.63 -3.68 -4.62
C TYR A 132 15.14 -4.07 -3.22
N TYR A 133 13.83 -4.17 -3.04
CA TYR A 133 13.17 -4.55 -1.80
C TYR A 133 13.62 -5.94 -1.31
N GLU A 134 13.63 -6.93 -2.20
CA GLU A 134 14.07 -8.30 -1.89
C GLU A 134 15.56 -8.36 -1.52
N ARG A 135 16.41 -7.60 -2.24
CA ARG A 135 17.84 -7.50 -1.89
C ARG A 135 18.06 -6.86 -0.54
N ALA A 136 17.33 -5.80 -0.21
CA ALA A 136 17.39 -5.17 1.09
C ALA A 136 16.96 -6.17 2.18
N ARG A 137 15.87 -6.91 1.97
CA ARG A 137 15.39 -7.93 2.90
C ARG A 137 16.41 -9.03 3.14
N ALA A 138 16.93 -9.65 2.08
CA ALA A 138 17.94 -10.71 2.19
C ALA A 138 19.23 -10.22 2.90
N ARG A 139 19.63 -8.96 2.66
CA ARG A 139 20.76 -8.33 3.33
C ARG A 139 20.49 -8.17 4.84
N ASP A 140 19.32 -7.65 5.21
CA ASP A 140 18.97 -7.39 6.60
C ASP A 140 18.83 -8.71 7.39
N GLU A 141 18.20 -9.73 6.80
CA GLU A 141 18.12 -11.09 7.37
C GLU A 141 19.52 -11.68 7.63
N ARG A 142 20.47 -11.46 6.71
CA ARG A 142 21.86 -11.89 6.88
C ARG A 142 22.54 -11.16 8.05
N PHE A 143 22.33 -9.86 8.21
CA PHE A 143 22.87 -9.11 9.34
C PHE A 143 22.28 -9.56 10.68
N HIS A 144 20.99 -9.89 10.71
CA HIS A 144 20.33 -10.41 11.90
C HIS A 144 20.88 -11.79 12.31
N LYS A 145 21.06 -12.70 11.34
CA LYS A 145 21.67 -14.03 11.58
C LYS A 145 23.12 -13.95 12.07
N LEU A 146 23.85 -12.91 11.69
CA LEU A 146 25.24 -12.68 12.10
C LEU A 146 25.37 -11.92 13.43
N GLY A 147 24.27 -11.59 14.11
CA GLY A 147 24.27 -10.90 15.41
C GLY A 147 24.81 -9.46 15.34
N ARG A 148 24.66 -8.78 14.19
CA ARG A 148 25.20 -7.44 13.94
C ARG A 148 24.16 -6.32 14.05
N ILE A 149 23.02 -6.59 14.68
CA ILE A 149 21.92 -5.65 14.91
C ILE A 149 21.44 -5.82 16.35
#